data_AF-A0A931ZYG4-F1
#
_entry.id   AF-A0A931ZYG4-F1
#
_cell.length_a   1.000
_cell.length_b   1.000
_cell.length_c   1.000
_cell.angle_alpha   90.00
_cell.angle_beta   90.00
_cell.angle_gamma   90.00
#
_symmetry.space_group_name_H-M   'P 1'
#
loop_
_entity.id
_entity.type
_entity.pdbx_description
1 polymer ?
#
loop_
_entity_poly.entity_id
_entity_poly.type
_entity_poly.pdbx_seq_one_letter_code
_entity_poly.pdbx_strand_id
1 'polypeptide(L)'
;MTVRPALLHAVAVAIALVAAFSVLLFSNPNRLTHDQIVHGTFIARLDDPGAFQGDYLFGDDRIETHNNYFVYGAMQWLRDRFGHQELIYWYFLPVFVATLTIGMYALLWYATRQWLASVLGALAANLYVPYIFMASWGLPGPSEVGPREVFTMFVPLLFLGFVRGAIERRGGLLFGTFAAVGILGNVHLISAFNFALVLGFTFLLWGGLAWQNIRRLALGGAAALLGVFPHLIIYSRFRHLLPRGLAGIDPAAHREAILAVASHTLPLGHLKMFWQWAAVEWYLLWPFVAIFVFMLWRRRSADRPLDRVSVRFVISVIAVNAVISASQWLKFFAFGRAPFFQIPRGMHFLYVVFFLFVGILLAQIIE
;
A
#
# COMPACT_ATOMS: atom_id res chain seq x y z
N MET A 1 22.05 17.21 -34.04
CA MET A 1 22.13 17.71 -32.65
C MET A 1 21.80 16.56 -31.71
N THR A 2 22.76 16.06 -30.93
CA THR A 2 22.51 15.04 -29.92
C THR A 2 21.86 15.72 -28.71
N VAL A 3 20.57 15.44 -28.48
CA VAL A 3 19.88 15.90 -27.28
C VAL A 3 20.60 15.31 -26.07
N ARG A 4 20.94 16.14 -25.07
CA ARG A 4 21.57 15.66 -23.84
C ARG A 4 20.63 14.61 -23.19
N PRO A 5 21.11 13.41 -22.83
CA PRO A 5 20.27 12.36 -22.26
C PRO A 5 19.42 12.82 -21.07
N ALA A 6 19.96 13.69 -20.22
CA ALA A 6 19.24 14.28 -19.09
C ALA A 6 18.01 15.12 -19.52
N LEU A 7 18.12 15.87 -20.62
CA LEU A 7 16.99 16.66 -21.15
C LEU A 7 15.90 15.74 -21.71
N LEU A 8 16.28 14.67 -22.42
CA LEU A 8 15.34 13.66 -22.91
C LEU A 8 14.57 13.04 -21.74
N HIS A 9 15.25 12.64 -20.66
CA HIS A 9 14.60 12.09 -19.47
C HIS A 9 13.65 13.08 -18.81
N ALA A 10 14.05 14.36 -18.68
CA ALA A 10 13.20 15.39 -18.10
C ALA A 10 11.92 15.62 -18.92
N VAL A 11 12.06 15.71 -20.25
CA VAL A 11 10.91 15.87 -21.16
C VAL A 11 10.01 14.63 -21.12
N ALA A 12 10.60 13.44 -21.14
CA ALA A 12 9.88 12.17 -21.07
C ALA A 12 9.04 12.06 -19.78
N VAL A 13 9.62 12.41 -18.62
CA VAL A 13 8.88 12.46 -17.35
C VAL A 13 7.80 13.54 -17.40
N ALA A 14 8.09 14.75 -17.91
CA ALA A 14 7.09 15.81 -17.98
C ALA A 14 5.86 15.41 -18.82
N ILE A 15 6.08 14.77 -19.99
CA ILE A 15 5.00 14.23 -20.82
C ILE A 15 4.21 13.17 -20.05
N ALA A 16 4.91 12.26 -19.36
CA ALA A 16 4.27 11.24 -18.55
C ALA A 16 3.38 11.86 -17.45
N LEU A 17 3.86 12.90 -16.79
CA LEU A 17 3.11 13.58 -15.74
C LEU A 17 1.84 14.23 -16.27
N VAL A 18 1.95 14.98 -17.38
CA VAL A 18 0.80 15.66 -17.99
C VAL A 18 -0.25 14.65 -18.45
N ALA A 19 0.17 13.57 -19.10
CA ALA A 19 -0.75 12.53 -19.56
C ALA A 19 -1.37 11.75 -18.40
N ALA A 20 -0.60 11.35 -17.38
CA ALA A 20 -1.13 10.67 -16.20
C ALA A 20 -2.16 11.53 -15.45
N PHE A 21 -1.86 12.82 -15.27
CA PHE A 21 -2.76 13.75 -14.63
C PHE A 21 -4.05 13.95 -15.45
N SER A 22 -3.93 14.07 -16.78
CA SER A 22 -5.08 14.23 -17.67
C SER A 22 -5.98 12.99 -17.61
N VAL A 23 -5.42 11.79 -17.71
CA VAL A 23 -6.18 10.53 -17.58
C VAL A 23 -6.95 10.52 -16.26
N LEU A 24 -6.27 10.81 -15.16
CA LEU A 24 -6.88 10.80 -13.83
C LEU A 24 -8.07 11.76 -13.72
N LEU A 25 -7.94 12.99 -14.24
CA LEU A 25 -8.99 14.00 -14.21
C LEU A 25 -10.21 13.62 -15.04
N PHE A 26 -10.02 12.99 -16.20
CA PHE A 26 -11.12 12.65 -17.11
C PHE A 26 -11.73 11.28 -16.83
N SER A 27 -11.03 10.37 -16.15
CA SER A 27 -11.49 8.99 -15.96
C SER A 27 -12.16 8.70 -14.63
N ASN A 28 -12.06 9.58 -13.63
CA ASN A 28 -12.55 9.31 -12.27
C ASN A 28 -13.72 10.23 -11.90
N PRO A 29 -14.93 9.68 -11.65
CA PRO A 29 -16.07 10.48 -11.20
C PRO A 29 -15.80 11.06 -9.81
N ASN A 30 -16.10 12.34 -9.64
CA ASN A 30 -15.97 13.03 -8.36
C ASN A 30 -17.11 12.59 -7.43
N ARG A 31 -16.84 11.68 -6.50
CA ARG A 31 -17.82 11.14 -5.54
C ARG A 31 -17.24 11.08 -4.14
N LEU A 32 -17.98 11.58 -3.15
CA LEU A 32 -17.61 11.42 -1.74
C LEU A 32 -17.57 9.94 -1.37
N THR A 33 -16.40 9.46 -0.98
CA THR A 33 -16.23 8.09 -0.49
C THR A 33 -16.54 7.99 0.99
N HIS A 34 -16.97 6.81 1.42
CA HIS A 34 -17.19 6.51 2.83
C HIS A 34 -15.95 6.83 3.68
N ASP A 35 -14.74 6.50 3.19
CA ASP A 35 -13.48 6.78 3.90
C ASP A 35 -13.25 8.29 4.08
N GLN A 36 -13.57 9.12 3.08
CA GLN A 36 -13.46 10.58 3.20
C GLN A 36 -14.46 11.17 4.19
N ILE A 37 -15.69 10.65 4.24
CA ILE A 37 -16.68 11.05 5.24
C ILE A 37 -16.14 10.75 6.64
N VAL A 38 -15.64 9.52 6.87
CA VAL A 38 -15.05 9.13 8.15
C VAL A 38 -13.87 10.03 8.52
N HIS A 39 -12.99 10.35 7.58
CA HIS A 39 -11.88 11.29 7.82
C HIS A 39 -12.36 12.69 8.19
N GLY A 40 -13.38 13.21 7.48
CA GLY A 40 -14.00 14.49 7.79
C GLY A 40 -14.60 14.51 9.20
N THR A 41 -15.27 13.43 9.61
CA THR A 41 -15.81 13.28 10.97
C THR A 41 -14.71 13.28 12.03
N PHE A 42 -13.60 12.56 11.82
CA PHE A 42 -12.46 12.61 12.73
C PHE A 42 -11.87 14.01 12.85
N ILE A 43 -11.72 14.73 11.74
CA ILE A 43 -11.20 16.10 11.73
C ILE A 43 -12.16 17.05 12.46
N ALA A 44 -13.47 16.95 12.21
CA ALA A 44 -14.48 17.73 12.91
C ALA A 44 -14.46 17.49 14.43
N ARG A 45 -14.26 16.23 14.86
CA ARG A 45 -14.11 15.88 16.28
C ARG A 45 -12.82 16.45 16.90
N LEU A 46 -11.74 16.62 16.11
CA LEU A 46 -10.53 17.30 16.60
C LEU A 46 -10.75 18.80 16.84
N ASP A 47 -11.67 19.44 16.13
CA ASP A 47 -12.03 20.86 16.35
C ASP A 47 -13.00 21.03 17.52
N ASP A 48 -14.03 20.19 17.56
CA ASP A 48 -15.06 20.18 18.60
C ASP A 48 -15.26 18.75 19.13
N PRO A 49 -14.56 18.38 20.22
CA PRO A 49 -14.71 17.08 20.85
C PRO A 49 -16.14 16.81 21.34
N GLY A 50 -16.97 17.85 21.52
CA GLY A 50 -18.35 17.76 21.99
C GLY A 50 -19.37 17.48 20.88
N ALA A 51 -19.01 17.70 19.60
CA ALA A 51 -19.94 17.67 18.47
C ALA A 51 -20.69 16.33 18.30
N PHE A 52 -20.11 15.23 18.82
CA PHE A 52 -20.62 13.87 18.63
C PHE A 52 -21.02 13.18 19.95
N GLN A 53 -21.23 13.91 21.06
CA GLN A 53 -21.52 13.30 22.37
C GLN A 53 -22.73 12.34 22.42
N GLY A 54 -23.70 12.49 21.50
CA GLY A 54 -24.84 11.59 21.36
C GLY A 54 -24.67 10.47 20.35
N ASP A 55 -23.57 10.45 19.59
CA ASP A 55 -23.30 9.43 18.57
C ASP A 55 -22.67 8.19 19.22
N TYR A 56 -23.24 7.02 18.96
CA TYR A 56 -22.79 5.77 19.59
C TYR A 56 -21.38 5.33 19.15
N LEU A 57 -20.89 5.82 17.99
CA LEU A 57 -19.61 5.46 17.42
C LEU A 57 -18.59 6.59 17.61
N PHE A 58 -18.94 7.80 17.18
CA PHE A 58 -18.09 8.98 17.22
C PHE A 58 -18.18 9.78 18.51
N GLY A 59 -19.08 9.44 19.43
CA GLY A 59 -19.12 9.98 20.79
C GLY A 59 -18.30 9.16 21.80
N ASP A 60 -17.96 7.92 21.48
CA ASP A 60 -17.14 7.05 22.35
C ASP A 60 -15.66 7.47 22.27
N ASP A 61 -15.00 7.66 23.41
CA ASP A 61 -13.56 7.93 23.50
C ASP A 61 -12.70 6.83 22.87
N ARG A 62 -13.21 5.61 22.75
CA ARG A 62 -12.50 4.49 22.10
C ARG A 62 -12.23 4.74 20.62
N ILE A 63 -12.97 5.63 19.96
CA ILE A 63 -12.72 5.97 18.55
C ILE A 63 -11.33 6.59 18.37
N GLU A 64 -10.76 7.21 19.41
CA GLU A 64 -9.39 7.75 19.42
C GLU A 64 -8.32 6.68 19.15
N THR A 65 -8.61 5.41 19.47
CA THR A 65 -7.70 4.30 19.15
C THR A 65 -7.66 3.95 17.65
N HIS A 66 -8.62 4.45 16.87
CA HIS A 66 -8.71 4.31 15.42
C HIS A 66 -8.26 5.60 14.69
N ASN A 67 -7.99 6.66 15.43
CA ASN A 67 -7.60 7.96 14.90
C ASN A 67 -6.17 7.92 14.36
N ASN A 68 -5.99 8.36 13.11
CA ASN A 68 -4.68 8.58 12.53
C ASN A 68 -4.25 10.04 12.73
N TYR A 69 -3.89 10.37 13.97
CA TYR A 69 -3.57 11.73 14.41
C TYR A 69 -2.54 12.45 13.55
N PHE A 70 -1.57 11.74 12.98
CA PHE A 70 -0.57 12.35 12.12
C PHE A 70 -1.19 12.86 10.82
N VAL A 71 -1.96 12.00 10.13
CA VAL A 71 -2.62 12.39 8.88
C VAL A 71 -3.74 13.37 9.14
N TYR A 72 -4.60 13.13 10.12
CA TYR A 72 -5.74 14.01 10.39
C TYR A 72 -5.30 15.35 10.97
N GLY A 73 -4.26 15.39 11.81
CA GLY A 73 -3.66 16.66 12.25
C GLY A 73 -3.02 17.44 11.11
N ALA A 74 -2.33 16.75 10.17
CA ALA A 74 -1.81 17.40 8.97
C ALA A 74 -2.94 17.92 8.06
N MET A 75 -4.01 17.15 7.88
CA MET A 75 -5.18 17.56 7.10
C MET A 75 -5.93 18.72 7.76
N GLN A 76 -6.09 18.73 9.08
CA GLN A 76 -6.64 19.85 9.84
C GLN A 76 -5.81 21.11 9.63
N TRP A 77 -4.49 21.02 9.85
CA TRP A 77 -3.55 22.14 9.63
C TRP A 77 -3.59 22.70 8.20
N LEU A 78 -3.75 21.83 7.20
CA LEU A 78 -3.92 22.22 5.80
C LEU A 78 -5.30 22.85 5.56
N ARG A 79 -6.38 22.26 6.09
CA ARG A 79 -7.74 22.79 5.95
C ARG A 79 -7.83 24.20 6.52
N ASP A 80 -7.23 24.46 7.67
CA ASP A 80 -7.24 25.78 8.30
C ASP A 80 -6.54 26.86 7.43
N ARG A 81 -5.72 26.46 6.45
CA ARG A 81 -5.05 27.35 5.49
C ARG A 81 -5.78 27.45 4.15
N PHE A 82 -6.37 26.36 3.68
CA PHE A 82 -6.99 26.26 2.35
C PHE A 82 -8.52 26.34 2.39
N GLY A 83 -9.13 26.45 3.57
CA GLY A 83 -10.57 26.61 3.80
C GLY A 83 -11.39 25.32 3.72
N HIS A 84 -11.01 24.36 2.87
CA HIS A 84 -11.81 23.14 2.64
C HIS A 84 -11.00 21.84 2.59
N GLN A 85 -11.55 20.81 3.25
CA GLN A 85 -11.27 19.37 3.12
C GLN A 85 -10.74 18.98 1.74
N GLU A 86 -11.67 19.05 0.79
CA GLU A 86 -11.55 18.49 -0.54
C GLU A 86 -10.45 19.15 -1.36
N LEU A 87 -10.31 20.48 -1.24
CA LEU A 87 -9.30 21.25 -1.96
C LEU A 87 -7.88 20.78 -1.65
N ILE A 88 -7.63 20.30 -0.43
CA ILE A 88 -6.33 19.74 -0.06
C ILE A 88 -5.99 18.56 -0.96
N TYR A 89 -6.90 17.60 -1.12
CA TYR A 89 -6.66 16.45 -1.98
C TYR A 89 -6.45 16.86 -3.44
N TRP A 90 -7.18 17.86 -3.93
CA TRP A 90 -6.97 18.45 -5.26
C TRP A 90 -5.57 19.08 -5.41
N TYR A 91 -5.09 19.83 -4.42
CA TYR A 91 -3.76 20.46 -4.47
C TYR A 91 -2.61 19.46 -4.40
N PHE A 92 -2.77 18.37 -3.65
CA PHE A 92 -1.72 17.36 -3.50
C PHE A 92 -1.78 16.26 -4.57
N LEU A 93 -2.88 16.14 -5.32
CA LEU A 93 -3.01 15.16 -6.39
C LEU A 93 -1.88 15.20 -7.44
N PRO A 94 -1.43 16.37 -7.95
CA PRO A 94 -0.26 16.44 -8.82
C PRO A 94 1.01 15.88 -8.17
N VAL A 95 1.21 16.11 -6.86
CA VAL A 95 2.36 15.56 -6.12
C VAL A 95 2.27 14.04 -6.03
N PHE A 96 1.06 13.50 -5.84
CA PHE A 96 0.84 12.06 -5.78
C PHE A 96 1.14 11.40 -7.12
N VAL A 97 0.56 11.94 -8.21
CA VAL A 97 0.82 11.49 -9.58
C VAL A 97 2.31 11.60 -9.91
N ALA A 98 2.95 12.70 -9.52
CA ALA A 98 4.37 12.88 -9.76
C ALA A 98 5.23 11.85 -9.05
N THR A 99 4.96 11.61 -7.76
CA THR A 99 5.73 10.66 -6.96
C THR A 99 5.62 9.24 -7.51
N LEU A 100 4.40 8.78 -7.82
CA LEU A 100 4.16 7.45 -8.39
C LEU A 100 4.81 7.31 -9.77
N THR A 101 4.61 8.29 -10.65
CA THR A 101 5.15 8.27 -12.02
C THR A 101 6.67 8.27 -12.02
N ILE A 102 7.31 9.17 -11.27
CA ILE A 102 8.77 9.25 -11.17
C ILE A 102 9.33 7.96 -10.57
N GLY A 103 8.69 7.44 -9.52
CA GLY A 103 9.10 6.19 -8.90
C GLY A 103 9.05 5.01 -9.85
N MET A 104 7.95 4.88 -10.58
CA MET A 104 7.77 3.79 -11.52
C MET A 104 8.68 3.92 -12.73
N TYR A 105 8.86 5.14 -13.23
CA TYR A 105 9.81 5.44 -14.30
C TYR A 105 11.23 5.04 -13.90
N ALA A 106 11.68 5.43 -12.70
CA ALA A 106 13.01 5.12 -12.21
C ALA A 106 13.23 3.60 -12.06
N LEU A 107 12.21 2.87 -11.59
CA LEU A 107 12.24 1.41 -11.47
C LEU A 107 12.33 0.73 -12.84
N LEU A 108 11.50 1.15 -13.80
CA LEU A 108 11.50 0.62 -15.17
C LEU A 108 12.79 0.96 -15.90
N TRP A 109 13.28 2.19 -15.77
CA TRP A 109 14.54 2.61 -16.37
C TRP A 109 15.72 1.80 -15.84
N TYR A 110 15.74 1.51 -14.53
CA TYR A 110 16.70 0.60 -13.93
C TYR A 110 16.66 -0.80 -14.56
N ALA A 111 15.46 -1.29 -14.89
CA ALA A 111 15.23 -2.63 -15.44
C ALA A 111 15.51 -2.77 -16.94
N THR A 112 15.13 -1.78 -17.74
CA THR A 112 15.10 -1.87 -19.22
C THR A 112 16.16 -1.02 -19.91
N ARG A 113 16.59 0.09 -19.30
CA ARG A 113 17.39 1.13 -19.96
C ARG A 113 16.75 1.68 -21.25
N GLN A 114 15.43 1.52 -21.41
CA GLN A 114 14.65 2.07 -22.51
C GLN A 114 13.70 3.15 -22.01
N TRP A 115 13.87 4.38 -22.51
CA TRP A 115 13.16 5.53 -21.97
C TRP A 115 11.67 5.50 -22.33
N LEU A 116 11.33 5.11 -23.57
CA LEU A 116 9.93 5.09 -24.05
C LEU A 116 9.11 4.03 -23.30
N ALA A 117 9.62 2.81 -23.20
CA ALA A 117 8.98 1.75 -22.41
C ALA A 117 8.81 2.14 -20.94
N SER A 118 9.79 2.86 -20.37
CA SER A 118 9.72 3.36 -18.99
C SER A 118 8.65 4.44 -18.82
N VAL A 119 8.48 5.34 -19.79
CA VAL A 119 7.38 6.33 -19.79
C VAL A 119 6.04 5.63 -19.88
N LEU A 120 5.85 4.75 -20.86
CA LEU A 120 4.57 4.07 -21.08
C LEU A 120 4.19 3.19 -19.91
N GLY A 121 5.14 2.46 -19.32
CA GLY A 121 4.89 1.66 -18.12
C GLY A 121 4.59 2.52 -16.88
N ALA A 122 5.27 3.66 -16.71
CA ALA A 122 4.97 4.58 -15.61
C ALA A 122 3.59 5.22 -15.76
N LEU A 123 3.19 5.59 -16.98
CA LEU A 123 1.85 6.05 -17.31
C LEU A 123 0.79 4.99 -16.98
N ALA A 124 0.99 3.77 -17.46
CA ALA A 124 0.09 2.66 -17.19
C ALA A 124 -0.07 2.39 -15.68
N ALA A 125 0.99 2.56 -14.89
CA ALA A 125 0.93 2.36 -13.45
C ALA A 125 0.09 3.40 -12.69
N ASN A 126 -0.24 4.54 -13.30
CA ASN A 126 -1.17 5.53 -12.71
C ASN A 126 -2.64 5.14 -12.91
N LEU A 127 -2.95 4.20 -13.82
CA LEU A 127 -4.31 3.74 -14.03
C LEU A 127 -4.85 3.18 -12.71
N TYR A 128 -5.98 3.74 -12.27
CA TYR A 128 -6.66 3.25 -11.08
C TYR A 128 -7.27 1.89 -11.40
N VAL A 129 -6.83 0.87 -10.68
CA VAL A 129 -7.35 -0.48 -10.80
C VAL A 129 -8.09 -0.81 -9.50
N PRO A 130 -9.43 -0.75 -9.49
CA PRO A 130 -10.19 -1.05 -8.30
C PRO A 130 -10.25 -2.57 -8.06
N TYR A 131 -10.10 -2.96 -6.79
CA TYR A 131 -10.55 -4.25 -6.23
C TYR A 131 -10.07 -5.58 -6.86
N ILE A 132 -8.88 -5.70 -7.47
CA ILE A 132 -8.35 -7.04 -7.82
C ILE A 132 -7.78 -7.70 -6.57
N PHE A 133 -8.23 -8.92 -6.27
CA PHE A 133 -7.92 -9.59 -5.00
C PHE A 133 -8.22 -8.72 -3.76
N MET A 134 -9.28 -7.91 -3.85
CA MET A 134 -9.69 -6.97 -2.79
C MET A 134 -8.64 -5.88 -2.49
N ALA A 135 -7.68 -5.68 -3.39
CA ALA A 135 -6.67 -4.65 -3.35
C ALA A 135 -6.88 -3.66 -4.50
N SER A 136 -6.62 -2.38 -4.25
CA SER A 136 -6.58 -1.34 -5.28
C SER A 136 -5.14 -0.99 -5.64
N TRP A 137 -4.93 -0.51 -6.85
CA TRP A 137 -3.67 0.08 -7.28
C TRP A 137 -3.89 1.39 -8.04
N GLY A 138 -2.84 2.19 -8.13
CA GLY A 138 -2.84 3.45 -8.86
C GLY A 138 -3.36 4.58 -7.98
N LEU A 139 -3.71 5.68 -8.63
CA LEU A 139 -4.24 6.85 -7.96
C LEU A 139 -5.70 7.05 -8.41
N PRO A 140 -6.66 6.96 -7.49
CA PRO A 140 -8.04 7.29 -7.83
C PRO A 140 -8.20 8.80 -8.00
N GLY A 141 -9.42 9.21 -8.37
CA GLY A 141 -9.82 10.61 -8.31
C GLY A 141 -9.65 11.19 -6.89
N PRO A 142 -9.55 12.53 -6.77
CA PRO A 142 -9.25 13.21 -5.51
C PRO A 142 -10.27 12.92 -4.40
N SER A 143 -11.48 12.49 -4.76
CA SER A 143 -12.54 12.12 -3.83
C SER A 143 -12.44 10.69 -3.25
N GLU A 144 -11.48 9.89 -3.73
CA GLU A 144 -11.17 8.56 -3.16
C GLU A 144 -9.73 8.46 -2.64
N VAL A 145 -8.94 9.53 -2.74
CA VAL A 145 -7.58 9.53 -2.21
C VAL A 145 -7.64 9.49 -0.69
N GLY A 146 -7.09 8.42 -0.12
CA GLY A 146 -6.91 8.24 1.32
C GLY A 146 -5.44 8.01 1.70
N PRO A 147 -5.18 7.78 3.00
CA PRO A 147 -3.83 7.54 3.50
C PRO A 147 -3.13 6.32 2.84
N ARG A 148 -3.91 5.32 2.41
CA ARG A 148 -3.38 4.15 1.70
C ARG A 148 -2.79 4.53 0.36
N GLU A 149 -3.45 5.37 -0.42
CA GLU A 149 -3.02 5.80 -1.76
C GLU A 149 -1.77 6.68 -1.66
N VAL A 150 -1.69 7.50 -0.61
CA VAL A 150 -0.47 8.25 -0.24
C VAL A 150 0.69 7.32 0.11
N PHE A 151 0.44 6.15 0.71
CA PHE A 151 1.49 5.13 0.88
C PHE A 151 1.87 4.50 -0.47
N THR A 152 0.87 4.10 -1.27
CA THR A 152 1.05 3.38 -2.53
C THR A 152 1.91 4.13 -3.54
N MET A 153 1.80 5.47 -3.62
CA MET A 153 2.60 6.25 -4.56
C MET A 153 4.12 6.13 -4.33
N PHE A 154 4.56 5.81 -3.11
CA PHE A 154 5.98 5.62 -2.79
C PHE A 154 6.47 4.18 -3.05
N VAL A 155 5.56 3.21 -3.21
CA VAL A 155 5.90 1.78 -3.33
C VAL A 155 6.94 1.50 -4.42
N PRO A 156 6.88 2.08 -5.65
CA PRO A 156 7.91 1.86 -6.65
C PRO A 156 9.30 2.32 -6.23
N LEU A 157 9.41 3.49 -5.57
CA LEU A 157 10.68 4.02 -5.07
C LEU A 157 11.23 3.17 -3.93
N LEU A 158 10.37 2.77 -3.00
CA LEU A 158 10.77 1.91 -1.89
C LEU A 158 11.22 0.54 -2.39
N PHE A 159 10.52 -0.03 -3.37
CA PHE A 159 10.91 -1.28 -3.99
C PHE A 159 12.24 -1.15 -4.73
N LEU A 160 12.47 -0.06 -5.48
CA LEU A 160 13.76 0.23 -6.11
C LEU A 160 14.89 0.38 -5.07
N GLY A 161 14.65 1.13 -4.00
CA GLY A 161 15.60 1.30 -2.89
C GLY A 161 15.97 -0.03 -2.25
N PHE A 162 14.97 -0.90 -2.05
CA PHE A 162 15.17 -2.26 -1.56
C PHE A 162 15.98 -3.11 -2.55
N VAL A 163 15.60 -3.16 -3.82
CA VAL A 163 16.30 -3.90 -4.90
C VAL A 163 17.77 -3.50 -4.92
N ARG A 164 18.08 -2.20 -4.94
CA ARG A 164 19.46 -1.70 -4.96
C ARG A 164 20.20 -1.97 -3.65
N GLY A 165 19.53 -1.82 -2.50
CA GLY A 165 20.12 -2.11 -1.19
C GLY A 165 20.44 -3.59 -0.98
N ALA A 166 19.57 -4.48 -1.45
CA ALA A 166 19.68 -5.93 -1.29
C ALA A 166 20.59 -6.58 -2.35
N ILE A 167 20.43 -6.24 -3.63
CA ILE A 167 21.21 -6.81 -4.73
C ILE A 167 22.61 -6.19 -4.80
N GLU A 168 22.71 -4.86 -4.82
CA GLU A 168 24.01 -4.17 -4.90
C GLU A 168 24.72 -4.07 -3.53
N ARG A 169 24.18 -4.73 -2.49
CA ARG A 169 24.72 -4.77 -1.12
C ARG A 169 24.95 -3.39 -0.48
N ARG A 170 24.22 -2.35 -0.93
CA ARG A 170 24.30 -0.99 -0.38
C ARG A 170 23.51 -0.90 0.93
N GLY A 171 24.17 -1.23 2.04
CA GLY A 171 23.56 -1.25 3.38
C GLY A 171 22.79 0.02 3.74
N GLY A 172 23.34 1.20 3.45
CA GLY A 172 22.68 2.48 3.71
C GLY A 172 21.33 2.64 2.99
N LEU A 173 21.21 2.19 1.73
CA LEU A 173 19.93 2.24 1.00
C LEU A 173 18.91 1.24 1.57
N LEU A 174 19.37 0.06 2.00
CA LEU A 174 18.49 -0.92 2.63
C LEU A 174 17.89 -0.35 3.92
N PHE A 175 18.72 0.20 4.80
CA PHE A 175 18.26 0.79 6.06
C PHE A 175 17.40 2.05 5.82
N GLY A 176 17.79 2.91 4.89
CA GLY A 176 17.00 4.07 4.48
C GLY A 176 15.62 3.68 3.93
N THR A 177 15.53 2.57 3.20
CA THR A 177 14.25 2.04 2.71
C THR A 177 13.35 1.61 3.88
N PHE A 178 13.86 0.82 4.83
CA PHE A 178 13.07 0.42 6.00
C PHE A 178 12.66 1.62 6.87
N ALA A 179 13.56 2.60 7.06
CA ALA A 179 13.23 3.85 7.76
C ALA A 179 12.10 4.61 7.05
N ALA A 180 12.17 4.74 5.72
CA ALA A 180 11.12 5.38 4.92
C ALA A 180 9.78 4.65 5.03
N VAL A 181 9.78 3.31 5.01
CA VAL A 181 8.57 2.50 5.28
C VAL A 181 8.00 2.81 6.67
N GLY A 182 8.86 2.90 7.68
CA GLY A 182 8.48 3.30 9.04
C GLY A 182 7.85 4.69 9.11
N ILE A 183 8.47 5.69 8.46
CA ILE A 183 7.95 7.06 8.37
C ILE A 183 6.57 7.06 7.73
N LEU A 184 6.39 6.31 6.63
CA LEU A 184 5.09 6.15 5.98
C LEU A 184 4.10 5.33 6.82
N GLY A 185 4.54 4.64 7.87
CA GLY A 185 3.67 4.06 8.89
C GLY A 185 2.90 5.11 9.69
N ASN A 186 3.40 6.34 9.79
CA ASN A 186 2.63 7.48 10.32
C ASN A 186 1.54 7.94 9.35
N VAL A 187 1.63 7.58 8.06
CA VAL A 187 0.58 7.84 7.07
C VAL A 187 -0.43 6.70 7.05
N HIS A 188 0.03 5.46 6.88
CA HIS A 188 -0.85 4.30 6.90
C HIS A 188 -0.13 3.08 7.47
N LEU A 189 -0.25 2.91 8.79
CA LEU A 189 0.46 1.89 9.58
C LEU A 189 0.32 0.48 9.01
N ILE A 190 -0.88 0.14 8.52
CA ILE A 190 -1.18 -1.21 8.03
C ILE A 190 -0.41 -1.52 6.75
N SER A 191 -0.33 -0.58 5.81
CA SER A 191 0.46 -0.77 4.59
C SER A 191 1.95 -0.83 4.92
N ALA A 192 2.44 0.05 5.79
CA ALA A 192 3.83 0.05 6.22
C ALA A 192 4.24 -1.27 6.88
N PHE A 193 3.42 -1.77 7.80
CA PHE A 193 3.66 -3.04 8.47
C PHE A 193 3.71 -4.22 7.48
N ASN A 194 2.69 -4.34 6.61
CA ASN A 194 2.67 -5.40 5.59
C ASN A 194 3.87 -5.30 4.64
N PHE A 195 4.20 -4.09 4.18
CA PHE A 195 5.31 -3.89 3.26
C PHE A 195 6.65 -4.21 3.91
N ALA A 196 6.88 -3.79 5.17
CA ALA A 196 8.09 -4.12 5.92
C ALA A 196 8.27 -5.64 6.09
N LEU A 197 7.18 -6.37 6.40
CA LEU A 197 7.21 -7.83 6.46
C LEU A 197 7.54 -8.46 5.11
N VAL A 198 6.91 -7.98 4.03
CA VAL A 198 7.17 -8.47 2.66
C VAL A 198 8.62 -8.22 2.27
N LEU A 199 9.16 -7.01 2.49
CA LEU A 199 10.56 -6.69 2.22
C LEU A 199 11.50 -7.55 3.07
N GLY A 200 11.18 -7.75 4.35
CA GLY A 200 11.97 -8.59 5.25
C GLY A 200 12.04 -10.04 4.80
N PHE A 201 10.89 -10.62 4.45
CA PHE A 201 10.82 -12.00 3.95
C PHE A 201 11.51 -12.13 2.58
N THR A 202 11.32 -11.14 1.69
CA THR A 202 12.02 -11.07 0.40
C THR A 202 13.53 -11.03 0.58
N PHE A 203 14.02 -10.26 1.57
CA PHE A 203 15.43 -10.15 1.88
C PHE A 203 16.03 -11.48 2.35
N LEU A 204 15.32 -12.21 3.22
CA LEU A 204 15.75 -13.55 3.67
C LEU A 204 15.70 -14.58 2.56
N LEU A 205 14.67 -14.56 1.70
CA LEU A 205 14.61 -15.44 0.52
C LEU A 205 15.71 -15.12 -0.50
N TRP A 206 16.15 -13.86 -0.58
CA TRP A 206 17.22 -13.42 -1.46
C TRP A 206 18.61 -13.79 -0.92
N GLY A 207 18.90 -13.44 0.33
CA GLY A 207 20.22 -13.59 0.94
C GLY A 207 20.45 -14.90 1.70
N GLY A 208 19.39 -15.64 2.04
CA GLY A 208 19.43 -16.83 2.90
C GLY A 208 19.43 -16.49 4.40
N LEU A 209 19.29 -17.52 5.24
CA LEU A 209 19.16 -17.42 6.70
C LEU A 209 20.52 -17.31 7.44
N ALA A 210 21.54 -16.76 6.80
CA ALA A 210 22.82 -16.51 7.47
C ALA A 210 22.64 -15.47 8.59
N TRP A 211 23.36 -15.64 9.71
CA TRP A 211 23.31 -14.74 10.86
C TRP A 211 23.53 -13.26 10.50
N GLN A 212 24.43 -12.99 9.54
CA GLN A 212 24.67 -11.64 9.04
C GLN A 212 23.43 -11.01 8.40
N ASN A 213 22.64 -11.79 7.65
CA ASN A 213 21.39 -11.31 7.05
C ASN A 213 20.32 -11.10 8.11
N ILE A 214 20.20 -12.01 9.08
CA ILE A 214 19.27 -11.85 10.21
C ILE A 214 19.59 -10.55 10.97
N ARG A 215 20.87 -10.29 11.25
CA ARG A 215 21.31 -9.03 11.88
C ARG A 215 20.97 -7.81 11.02
N ARG A 216 21.22 -7.84 9.71
CA ARG A 216 20.87 -6.74 8.81
C ARG A 216 19.37 -6.50 8.76
N LEU A 217 18.57 -7.57 8.76
CA LEU A 217 17.12 -7.46 8.82
C LEU A 217 16.66 -6.86 10.15
N ALA A 218 17.23 -7.30 11.27
CA ALA A 218 16.91 -6.74 12.59
C ALA A 218 17.22 -5.23 12.67
N LEU A 219 18.37 -4.81 12.12
CA LEU A 219 18.72 -3.38 12.03
C LEU A 219 17.78 -2.61 11.09
N GLY A 220 17.34 -3.21 9.98
CA GLY A 220 16.28 -2.65 9.13
C GLY A 220 14.95 -2.50 9.89
N GLY A 221 14.54 -3.53 10.63
CA GLY A 221 13.37 -3.47 11.51
C GLY A 221 13.47 -2.37 12.56
N ALA A 222 14.62 -2.21 13.20
CA ALA A 222 14.88 -1.12 14.13
C ALA A 222 14.76 0.26 13.43
N ALA A 223 15.29 0.41 12.21
CA ALA A 223 15.14 1.64 11.44
C ALA A 223 13.67 1.96 11.09
N ALA A 224 12.87 0.94 10.75
CA ALA A 224 11.43 1.11 10.55
C ALA A 224 10.70 1.51 11.84
N LEU A 225 11.07 0.91 12.98
CA LEU A 225 10.51 1.27 14.29
C LEU A 225 10.83 2.72 14.67
N LEU A 226 12.05 3.18 14.39
CA LEU A 226 12.44 4.57 14.58
C LEU A 226 11.62 5.51 13.68
N GLY A 227 11.36 5.13 12.43
CA GLY A 227 10.54 5.91 11.50
C GLY A 227 9.07 6.05 11.95
N VAL A 228 8.49 5.00 12.53
CA VAL A 228 7.09 4.98 13.00
C VAL A 228 6.92 5.47 14.44
N PHE A 229 8.01 5.89 15.08
CA PHE A 229 8.03 6.28 16.49
C PHE A 229 6.98 7.34 16.89
N PRO A 230 6.71 8.39 16.10
CA PRO A 230 5.66 9.36 16.45
C PRO A 230 4.29 8.71 16.64
N HIS A 231 3.89 7.81 15.75
CA HIS A 231 2.65 7.05 15.87
C HIS A 231 2.63 6.17 17.13
N LEU A 232 3.75 5.52 17.46
CA LEU A 232 3.86 4.68 18.67
C LEU A 232 3.69 5.50 19.96
N ILE A 233 4.23 6.73 20.01
CA ILE A 233 4.02 7.64 21.15
C ILE A 233 2.53 7.93 21.32
N ILE A 234 1.86 8.31 20.24
CA ILE A 234 0.44 8.65 20.26
C ILE A 234 -0.40 7.44 20.71
N TYR A 235 -0.17 6.28 20.09
CA TYR A 235 -0.83 5.04 20.48
C TYR A 235 -0.63 4.71 21.98
N SER A 236 0.58 4.92 22.50
CA SER A 236 0.88 4.67 23.92
C SER A 236 0.08 5.56 24.88
N ARG A 237 -0.30 6.77 24.46
CA ARG A 237 -1.15 7.67 25.24
C ARG A 237 -2.58 7.14 25.32
N PHE A 238 -3.13 6.67 24.21
CA PHE A 238 -4.53 6.24 24.13
C PHE A 238 -4.75 4.75 24.40
N ARG A 239 -3.69 3.96 24.63
CA ARG A 239 -3.80 2.52 24.89
C ARG A 239 -4.70 2.15 26.06
N HIS A 240 -4.89 3.05 27.02
CA HIS A 240 -5.75 2.83 28.19
C HIS A 240 -7.25 2.81 27.82
N LEU A 241 -7.61 3.38 26.67
CA LEU A 241 -8.95 3.36 26.09
C LEU A 241 -9.23 2.08 25.31
N LEU A 242 -8.21 1.25 25.02
CA LEU A 242 -8.44 -0.02 24.34
C LEU A 242 -9.36 -0.90 25.21
N PRO A 243 -10.33 -1.61 24.59
CA PRO A 243 -11.20 -2.51 25.33
C PRO A 243 -10.35 -3.47 26.17
N ARG A 244 -10.58 -3.49 27.49
CA ARG A 244 -9.96 -4.47 28.41
C ARG A 244 -10.63 -5.84 28.22
N GLY A 245 -10.47 -6.41 27.03
CA GLY A 245 -11.08 -7.68 26.64
C GLY A 245 -12.62 -7.65 26.60
N LEU A 246 -13.19 -8.81 26.32
CA LEU A 246 -14.64 -9.06 26.29
C LEU A 246 -15.22 -9.25 27.70
N ALA A 247 -14.61 -8.65 28.73
CA ALA A 247 -15.03 -8.87 30.11
C ALA A 247 -16.49 -8.43 30.29
N GLY A 248 -17.38 -9.39 30.55
CA GLY A 248 -18.82 -9.16 30.71
C GLY A 248 -19.66 -9.31 29.44
N ILE A 249 -19.06 -9.56 28.26
CA ILE A 249 -19.82 -9.89 27.05
C ILE A 249 -19.90 -11.41 26.95
N ASP A 250 -21.10 -11.96 26.80
CA ASP A 250 -21.29 -13.38 26.52
C ASP A 250 -20.50 -13.77 25.25
N PRO A 251 -19.50 -14.66 25.35
CA PRO A 251 -18.70 -15.08 24.21
C PRO A 251 -19.54 -15.68 23.07
N ALA A 252 -20.66 -16.33 23.39
CA ALA A 252 -21.56 -16.89 22.38
C ALA A 252 -22.29 -15.77 21.62
N ALA A 253 -22.95 -14.85 22.32
CA ALA A 253 -23.59 -13.68 21.71
C ALA A 253 -22.61 -12.80 20.92
N HIS A 254 -21.38 -12.60 21.43
CA HIS A 254 -20.35 -11.85 20.71
C HIS A 254 -19.94 -12.53 19.41
N ARG A 255 -19.76 -13.86 19.45
CA ARG A 255 -19.44 -14.65 18.26
C ARG A 255 -20.58 -14.59 17.25
N GLU A 256 -21.83 -14.75 17.68
CA GLU A 256 -23.00 -14.62 16.81
C GLU A 256 -23.09 -13.23 16.17
N ALA A 257 -22.86 -12.17 16.94
CA ALA A 257 -22.82 -10.81 16.41
C ALA A 257 -21.73 -10.63 15.34
N ILE A 258 -20.52 -11.19 15.56
CA ILE A 258 -19.46 -11.17 14.53
C ILE A 258 -19.87 -12.00 13.31
N LEU A 259 -20.45 -13.18 13.50
CA LEU A 259 -20.92 -14.03 12.40
C LEU A 259 -22.00 -13.35 11.57
N ALA A 260 -22.88 -12.55 12.20
CA ALA A 260 -23.95 -11.81 11.54
C ALA A 260 -23.43 -10.57 10.81
N VAL A 261 -22.67 -9.71 11.50
CA VAL A 261 -22.26 -8.38 11.01
C VAL A 261 -21.01 -8.42 10.15
N ALA A 262 -20.10 -9.36 10.41
CA ALA A 262 -18.83 -9.50 9.72
C ALA A 262 -18.73 -10.85 9.00
N SER A 263 -19.85 -11.37 8.50
CA SER A 263 -19.90 -12.64 7.77
C SER A 263 -18.92 -12.69 6.60
N HIS A 264 -18.63 -11.55 5.97
CA HIS A 264 -17.65 -11.38 4.90
C HIS A 264 -16.20 -11.58 5.34
N THR A 265 -15.91 -11.61 6.65
CA THR A 265 -14.57 -11.82 7.23
C THR A 265 -14.28 -13.28 7.56
N LEU A 266 -15.29 -14.15 7.44
CA LEU A 266 -15.18 -15.58 7.69
C LEU A 266 -14.65 -16.30 6.44
N PRO A 267 -14.11 -17.53 6.55
CA PRO A 267 -13.66 -18.29 5.39
C PRO A 267 -14.73 -18.45 4.31
N LEU A 268 -15.98 -18.72 4.68
CA LEU A 268 -17.10 -18.80 3.74
C LEU A 268 -17.45 -17.44 3.13
N GLY A 269 -17.36 -16.35 3.91
CA GLY A 269 -17.53 -14.99 3.41
C GLY A 269 -16.44 -14.62 2.40
N HIS A 270 -15.18 -14.89 2.73
CA HIS A 270 -14.04 -14.70 1.83
C HIS A 270 -14.21 -15.50 0.54
N LEU A 271 -14.65 -16.76 0.65
CA LEU A 271 -14.91 -17.61 -0.51
C LEU A 271 -16.03 -17.03 -1.37
N LYS A 272 -17.13 -16.57 -0.76
CA LYS A 272 -18.23 -15.89 -1.48
C LYS A 272 -17.76 -14.60 -2.16
N MET A 273 -16.99 -13.75 -1.47
CA MET A 273 -16.45 -12.53 -2.07
C MET A 273 -15.47 -12.85 -3.20
N PHE A 274 -14.63 -13.88 -3.04
CA PHE A 274 -13.74 -14.34 -4.10
C PHE A 274 -14.53 -14.87 -5.30
N TRP A 275 -15.60 -15.63 -5.08
CA TRP A 275 -16.47 -16.11 -6.15
C TRP A 275 -17.22 -14.99 -6.85
N GLN A 276 -17.78 -14.03 -6.11
CA GLN A 276 -18.43 -12.85 -6.68
C GLN A 276 -17.43 -12.03 -7.49
N TRP A 277 -16.24 -11.80 -6.94
CA TRP A 277 -15.17 -11.13 -7.64
C TRP A 277 -14.76 -11.89 -8.90
N ALA A 278 -14.57 -13.21 -8.82
CA ALA A 278 -14.25 -14.02 -9.99
C ALA A 278 -15.39 -13.99 -11.02
N ALA A 279 -16.66 -13.97 -10.60
CA ALA A 279 -17.78 -13.90 -11.54
C ALA A 279 -17.84 -12.55 -12.29
N VAL A 280 -17.58 -11.43 -11.59
CA VAL A 280 -17.74 -10.08 -12.13
C VAL A 280 -16.46 -9.56 -12.78
N GLU A 281 -15.30 -9.88 -12.21
CA GLU A 281 -14.00 -9.27 -12.51
C GLU A 281 -12.95 -10.30 -12.98
N TRP A 282 -13.34 -11.50 -13.44
CA TRP A 282 -12.39 -12.52 -13.92
C TRP A 282 -11.45 -12.00 -15.01
N TYR A 283 -11.92 -11.07 -15.85
CA TYR A 283 -11.13 -10.52 -16.95
C TYR A 283 -9.91 -9.72 -16.43
N LEU A 284 -9.96 -9.23 -15.18
CA LEU A 284 -8.84 -8.58 -14.52
C LEU A 284 -7.78 -9.58 -14.02
N LEU A 285 -8.12 -10.88 -13.88
CA LEU A 285 -7.19 -11.92 -13.43
C LEU A 285 -6.20 -12.34 -14.53
N TRP A 286 -6.66 -12.43 -15.78
CA TRP A 286 -5.85 -12.96 -16.87
C TRP A 286 -4.56 -12.17 -17.15
N PRO A 287 -4.56 -10.83 -17.13
CA PRO A 287 -3.32 -10.06 -17.24
C PRO A 287 -2.31 -10.47 -16.17
N PHE A 288 -2.74 -10.63 -14.91
CA PHE A 288 -1.86 -11.05 -13.80
C PHE A 288 -1.27 -12.43 -14.03
N VAL A 289 -2.11 -13.38 -14.45
CA VAL A 289 -1.65 -14.74 -14.75
C VAL A 289 -0.66 -14.73 -15.91
N ALA A 290 -0.95 -14.00 -16.99
CA ALA A 290 -0.07 -13.90 -18.14
C ALA A 290 1.29 -13.27 -17.77
N ILE A 291 1.30 -12.18 -17.02
CA ILE A 291 2.53 -11.53 -16.55
C ILE A 291 3.29 -12.42 -15.56
N PHE A 292 2.59 -13.14 -14.68
CA PHE A 292 3.24 -14.08 -13.77
C PHE A 292 3.90 -15.24 -14.52
N VAL A 293 3.21 -15.83 -15.50
CA VAL A 293 3.77 -16.86 -16.38
C VAL A 293 4.97 -16.33 -17.16
N PHE A 294 4.86 -15.12 -17.73
CA PHE A 294 5.95 -14.45 -18.42
C PHE A 294 7.18 -14.25 -17.50
N MET A 295 6.96 -13.78 -16.26
CA MET A 295 8.02 -13.65 -15.26
C MET A 295 8.71 -14.99 -14.95
N LEU A 296 7.94 -16.07 -14.78
CA LEU A 296 8.48 -17.41 -14.53
C LEU A 296 9.26 -17.96 -15.73
N TRP A 297 8.75 -17.78 -16.94
CA TRP A 297 9.44 -18.15 -18.18
C TRP A 297 10.76 -17.41 -18.30
N ARG A 298 10.74 -16.09 -18.09
CA ARG A 298 11.93 -15.24 -18.20
C ARG A 298 13.01 -15.63 -17.20
N ARG A 299 12.63 -15.96 -15.96
CA ARG A 299 13.56 -16.46 -14.93
C ARG A 299 14.33 -17.70 -15.41
N ARG A 300 13.74 -18.56 -16.23
CA ARG A 300 14.44 -19.73 -16.79
C ARG A 300 15.43 -19.33 -17.88
N SER A 301 15.10 -18.30 -18.66
CA SER A 301 15.87 -17.85 -19.82
C SER A 301 16.99 -16.86 -19.50
N ALA A 302 16.90 -16.09 -18.41
CA ALA A 302 17.81 -14.98 -18.14
C ALA A 302 18.22 -14.90 -16.66
N ASP A 303 19.53 -14.83 -16.39
CA ASP A 303 20.08 -14.72 -15.02
C ASP A 303 20.00 -13.28 -14.46
N ARG A 304 18.90 -12.55 -14.70
CA ARG A 304 18.76 -11.17 -14.24
C ARG A 304 18.43 -11.14 -12.73
N PRO A 305 19.22 -10.45 -11.88
CA PRO A 305 18.95 -10.36 -10.44
C PRO A 305 17.57 -9.77 -10.10
N LEU A 306 17.09 -8.81 -10.88
CA LEU A 306 15.78 -8.17 -10.70
C LEU A 306 14.63 -9.17 -10.85
N ASP A 307 14.69 -10.07 -11.82
CA ASP A 307 13.65 -11.08 -12.06
C ASP A 307 13.56 -12.03 -10.86
N ARG A 308 14.73 -12.46 -10.35
CA ARG A 308 14.84 -13.30 -9.15
C ARG A 308 14.29 -12.61 -7.90
N VAL A 309 14.61 -11.33 -7.66
CA VAL A 309 14.03 -10.56 -6.56
C VAL A 309 12.53 -10.42 -6.71
N SER A 310 12.03 -10.14 -7.92
CA SER A 310 10.61 -9.92 -8.17
C SER A 310 9.77 -11.17 -7.88
N VAL A 311 10.24 -12.35 -8.29
CA VAL A 311 9.60 -13.63 -7.95
C VAL A 311 9.58 -13.85 -6.43
N ARG A 312 10.70 -13.62 -5.75
CA ARG A 312 10.80 -13.74 -4.28
C ARG A 312 9.90 -12.74 -3.56
N PHE A 313 9.73 -11.55 -4.12
CA PHE A 313 8.82 -10.53 -3.63
C PHE A 313 7.36 -10.99 -3.76
N VAL A 314 6.95 -11.50 -4.91
CA VAL A 314 5.61 -12.07 -5.12
C VAL A 314 5.33 -13.22 -4.14
N ILE A 315 6.28 -14.15 -3.98
CA ILE A 315 6.16 -15.24 -3.00
C ILE A 315 6.01 -14.66 -1.58
N SER A 316 6.77 -13.63 -1.23
CA SER A 316 6.71 -12.98 0.08
C SER A 316 5.37 -12.28 0.32
N VAL A 317 4.81 -11.61 -0.69
CA VAL A 317 3.47 -11.01 -0.60
C VAL A 317 2.44 -12.09 -0.30
N ILE A 318 2.44 -13.19 -1.05
CA ILE A 318 1.47 -14.29 -0.86
C ILE A 318 1.66 -14.92 0.53
N ALA A 319 2.90 -15.27 0.91
CA ALA A 319 3.19 -15.92 2.18
C ALA A 319 2.83 -15.05 3.39
N VAL A 320 3.20 -13.77 3.38
CA VAL A 320 2.88 -12.84 4.48
C VAL A 320 1.37 -12.67 4.61
N ASN A 321 0.64 -12.47 3.51
CA ASN A 321 -0.82 -12.34 3.58
C ASN A 321 -1.50 -13.63 4.05
N ALA A 322 -1.02 -14.80 3.62
CA ALA A 322 -1.54 -16.09 4.08
C ALA A 322 -1.32 -16.27 5.59
N VAL A 323 -0.11 -15.98 6.09
CA VAL A 323 0.22 -16.08 7.53
C VAL A 323 -0.61 -15.11 8.36
N ILE A 324 -0.74 -13.85 7.92
CA ILE A 324 -1.59 -12.86 8.61
C ILE A 324 -3.04 -13.33 8.64
N SER A 325 -3.58 -13.79 7.50
CA SER A 325 -4.98 -14.25 7.41
C SER A 325 -5.23 -15.45 8.32
N ALA A 326 -4.35 -16.46 8.29
CA ALA A 326 -4.42 -17.61 9.17
C ALA A 326 -4.34 -17.20 10.66
N SER A 327 -3.47 -16.25 11.00
CA SER A 327 -3.36 -15.72 12.36
C SER A 327 -4.63 -14.99 12.81
N GLN A 328 -5.31 -14.27 11.91
CA GLN A 328 -6.59 -13.62 12.20
C GLN A 328 -7.71 -14.65 12.41
N TRP A 329 -7.77 -15.69 11.59
CA TRP A 329 -8.74 -16.77 11.78
C TRP A 329 -8.48 -17.55 13.07
N LEU A 330 -7.21 -17.84 13.39
CA LEU A 330 -6.85 -18.44 14.67
C LEU A 330 -7.29 -17.53 15.83
N LYS A 331 -7.03 -16.22 15.73
CA LYS A 331 -7.49 -15.22 16.71
C LYS A 331 -9.00 -15.26 16.91
N PHE A 332 -9.76 -15.39 15.82
CA PHE A 332 -11.21 -15.46 15.85
C PHE A 332 -11.73 -16.79 16.43
N PHE A 333 -11.32 -17.92 15.87
CA PHE A 333 -11.86 -19.23 16.26
C PHE A 333 -11.34 -19.72 17.61
N ALA A 334 -10.08 -19.47 17.95
CA ALA A 334 -9.50 -19.96 19.20
C ALA A 334 -9.73 -19.00 20.38
N PHE A 335 -9.85 -17.69 20.13
CA PHE A 335 -9.94 -16.69 21.21
C PHE A 335 -11.23 -15.85 21.18
N GLY A 336 -12.15 -16.11 20.24
CA GLY A 336 -13.42 -15.39 20.15
C GLY A 336 -13.27 -13.90 19.84
N ARG A 337 -12.12 -13.46 19.33
CA ARG A 337 -11.84 -12.05 19.07
C ARG A 337 -12.03 -11.74 17.60
N ALA A 338 -12.74 -10.65 17.29
CA ALA A 338 -12.91 -10.21 15.91
C ALA A 338 -11.57 -10.11 15.16
N PRO A 339 -11.52 -10.56 13.88
CA PRO A 339 -10.35 -10.38 13.05
C PRO A 339 -10.10 -8.88 12.86
N PHE A 340 -8.85 -8.46 13.10
CA PHE A 340 -8.43 -7.06 13.05
C PHE A 340 -8.21 -6.55 11.61
N PHE A 341 -7.98 -7.47 10.66
CA PHE A 341 -7.78 -7.16 9.24
C PHE A 341 -8.71 -7.99 8.38
N GLN A 342 -9.67 -7.32 7.72
CA GLN A 342 -10.73 -7.97 6.95
C GLN A 342 -10.31 -8.37 5.53
N ILE A 343 -9.12 -7.99 5.07
CA ILE A 343 -8.68 -8.16 3.67
C ILE A 343 -7.16 -8.41 3.66
N PRO A 344 -6.61 -9.28 2.77
CA PRO A 344 -5.17 -9.39 2.53
C PRO A 344 -4.64 -8.09 1.90
N ARG A 345 -4.50 -7.05 2.73
CA ARG A 345 -4.16 -5.71 2.29
C ARG A 345 -2.79 -5.66 1.64
N GLY A 346 -1.89 -6.62 1.86
CA GLY A 346 -0.59 -6.64 1.17
C GLY A 346 -0.66 -7.03 -0.31
N MET A 347 -1.80 -7.53 -0.81
CA MET A 347 -1.90 -7.98 -2.22
C MET A 347 -1.71 -6.84 -3.23
N HIS A 348 -2.00 -5.58 -2.87
CA HIS A 348 -1.74 -4.44 -3.76
C HIS A 348 -0.25 -4.29 -4.12
N PHE A 349 0.66 -4.83 -3.30
CA PHE A 349 2.08 -4.78 -3.63
C PHE A 349 2.44 -5.63 -4.85
N LEU A 350 1.62 -6.62 -5.23
CA LEU A 350 1.85 -7.40 -6.46
C LEU A 350 1.87 -6.51 -7.71
N TYR A 351 1.12 -5.41 -7.69
CA TYR A 351 1.01 -4.52 -8.83
C TYR A 351 2.32 -3.82 -9.18
N VAL A 352 3.20 -3.53 -8.21
CA VAL A 352 4.51 -2.93 -8.51
C VAL A 352 5.34 -3.86 -9.40
N VAL A 353 5.27 -5.18 -9.15
CA VAL A 353 5.93 -6.20 -9.97
C VAL A 353 5.18 -6.39 -11.28
N PHE A 354 3.85 -6.42 -11.25
CA PHE A 354 3.03 -6.55 -12.45
C PHE A 354 3.35 -5.45 -13.49
N PHE A 355 3.23 -4.19 -13.11
CA PHE A 355 3.48 -3.07 -14.01
C PHE A 355 4.97 -2.95 -14.38
N LEU A 356 5.89 -3.39 -13.51
CA LEU A 356 7.31 -3.53 -13.87
C LEU A 356 7.45 -4.49 -15.06
N PHE A 357 6.84 -5.67 -15.01
CA PHE A 357 6.95 -6.66 -16.08
C PHE A 357 6.15 -6.30 -17.33
N VAL A 358 5.03 -5.58 -17.22
CA VAL A 358 4.35 -4.95 -18.37
C VAL A 358 5.32 -4.01 -19.08
N GLY A 359 5.98 -3.10 -18.35
CA GLY A 359 6.93 -2.17 -18.95
C GLY A 359 8.15 -2.86 -19.56
N ILE A 360 8.61 -3.99 -19.00
CA ILE A 360 9.69 -4.76 -19.62
C ILE A 360 9.22 -5.50 -20.89
N LEU A 361 7.99 -6.03 -20.91
CA LEU A 361 7.42 -6.63 -22.11
C LEU A 361 7.29 -5.58 -23.23
N LEU A 362 6.82 -4.37 -22.89
CA LEU A 362 6.77 -3.25 -23.84
C LEU A 362 8.17 -2.91 -24.38
N ALA A 363 9.19 -2.92 -23.53
CA ALA A 363 10.57 -2.68 -23.95
C ALA A 363 11.04 -3.72 -24.99
N GLN A 364 10.67 -5.00 -24.82
CA GLN A 364 11.02 -6.06 -25.77
C GLN A 364 10.26 -5.97 -27.10
N ILE A 365 9.09 -5.33 -27.13
CA ILE A 365 8.31 -5.12 -28.36
C ILE A 365 8.84 -3.91 -29.14
N ILE A 366 9.44 -2.93 -28.45
CA ILE A 366 9.97 -1.70 -29.04
C ILE A 366 11.38 -1.92 -29.64
N GLU A 367 12.17 -2.83 -29.06
CA GLU A 367 13.43 -3.35 -29.64
C GLU A 367 13.16 -4.16 -30.92
#